data_AF-A0A2H0AD21-F1
#
_entry.id   AF-A0A2H0AD21-F1
#
_cell.length_a   1.000
_cell.length_b   1.000
_cell.length_c   1.000
_cell.angle_alpha   90.00
_cell.angle_beta   90.00
_cell.angle_gamma   90.00
#
_symmetry.space_group_name_H-M   'P 1'
#
loop_
_entity.id
_entity.type
_entity.pdbx_description
1 polymer ?
#
loop_
_entity_poly.entity_id
_entity_poly.type
_entity_poly.pdbx_seq_one_letter_code
_entity_poly.pdbx_strand_id
1 'polypeptide(L)'
;MPPTEKHFEISLTRTGKDYADLHRWIDDPDNKNERHDFTRIWDFGPGIAARFGEEGVREYIEHLRVDMERKFKKLRHQYKDAMQEAQIYFGIAAKEE
;
A
#
# COMPACT_ATOMS: atom_id res chain seq x y z
N MET A 1 -5.94 -3.22 3.45
CA MET A 1 -6.04 -2.70 2.08
C MET A 1 -7.45 -2.16 1.91
N PRO A 2 -7.62 -1.02 1.23
CA PRO A 2 -8.93 -0.61 0.75
C PRO A 2 -9.58 -1.73 -0.10
N PRO A 3 -10.90 -1.75 -0.24
CA PRO A 3 -11.52 -2.46 -1.36
C PRO A 3 -10.98 -1.92 -2.68
N THR A 4 -10.82 -2.78 -3.69
CA THR A 4 -10.31 -2.43 -5.02
C THR A 4 -11.05 -1.24 -5.65
N GLU A 5 -12.35 -1.09 -5.39
CA GLU A 5 -13.17 0.05 -5.82
C GLU A 5 -12.66 1.41 -5.30
N LYS A 6 -12.11 1.46 -4.08
CA LYS A 6 -11.52 2.69 -3.55
C LYS A 6 -10.22 3.07 -4.24
N HIS A 7 -9.50 2.10 -4.81
CA HIS A 7 -8.31 2.42 -5.61
C HIS A 7 -8.73 3.10 -6.91
N PHE A 8 -9.80 2.62 -7.57
CA PHE A 8 -10.32 3.23 -8.79
C PHE A 8 -10.66 4.71 -8.60
N GLU A 9 -11.38 5.05 -7.52
CA GLU A 9 -11.76 6.43 -7.21
C GLU A 9 -10.54 7.34 -6.97
N ILE A 10 -9.54 6.84 -6.24
CA ILE A 10 -8.31 7.59 -5.95
C ILE A 10 -7.53 7.85 -7.25
N SER A 11 -7.37 6.82 -8.09
CA SER A 11 -6.62 6.91 -9.33
C SER A 11 -7.34 7.77 -10.35
N LEU A 12 -8.67 7.67 -10.45
CA LEU A 12 -9.50 8.52 -11.32
C LEU A 12 -9.38 9.99 -10.92
N THR A 13 -9.41 10.30 -9.62
CA THR A 13 -9.27 11.67 -9.11
C THR A 13 -7.89 12.27 -9.41
N ARG A 14 -6.83 11.45 -9.37
CA ARG A 14 -5.44 11.90 -9.56
C ARG A 14 -5.01 11.98 -11.02
N THR A 15 -5.48 11.03 -11.84
CA THR A 15 -4.93 10.78 -13.18
C THR A 15 -5.97 10.94 -14.29
N GLY A 16 -7.26 11.00 -13.96
CA GLY A 16 -8.35 10.95 -14.94
C GLY A 16 -8.62 9.56 -15.51
N LYS A 17 -7.96 8.50 -15.01
CA LYS A 17 -8.17 7.10 -15.38
C LYS A 17 -8.32 6.24 -14.12
N ASP A 18 -9.19 5.25 -14.17
CA ASP A 18 -9.45 4.36 -13.03
C ASP A 18 -8.41 3.24 -12.86
N TYR A 19 -7.63 2.95 -13.91
CA TYR A 19 -6.68 1.84 -13.97
C TYR A 19 -7.25 0.51 -13.48
N ALA A 20 -8.53 0.25 -13.74
CA ALA A 20 -9.25 -0.86 -13.12
C ALA A 20 -8.59 -2.23 -13.36
N ASP A 21 -8.12 -2.48 -14.57
CA ASP A 21 -7.44 -3.74 -14.92
C ASP A 21 -6.08 -3.90 -14.25
N LEU A 22 -5.35 -2.80 -14.08
CA LEU A 22 -4.08 -2.80 -13.37
C LEU A 22 -4.31 -3.12 -11.88
N HIS A 23 -5.28 -2.46 -11.25
CA HIS A 23 -5.63 -2.71 -9.84
C HIS A 23 -6.14 -4.13 -9.62
N ARG A 24 -7.02 -4.66 -10.48
CA ARG A 24 -7.45 -6.07 -10.41
C ARG A 24 -6.27 -7.03 -10.54
N TRP A 25 -5.32 -6.73 -11.42
CA TRP A 25 -4.11 -7.53 -11.55
C TRP A 25 -3.22 -7.44 -10.30
N ILE A 26 -3.03 -6.26 -9.71
CA ILE A 26 -2.22 -6.11 -8.49
C ILE A 26 -2.87 -6.84 -7.30
N ASP A 27 -4.21 -6.73 -7.18
CA ASP A 27 -5.00 -7.25 -6.05
C ASP A 27 -5.41 -8.73 -6.15
N ASP A 28 -5.06 -9.40 -7.24
CA ASP A 28 -5.34 -10.80 -7.51
C ASP A 28 -4.92 -11.71 -6.33
N PRO A 29 -5.86 -12.40 -5.64
CA PRO A 29 -5.59 -13.11 -4.38
C PRO A 29 -4.45 -14.12 -4.46
N ASP A 30 -4.34 -14.84 -5.58
CA ASP A 30 -3.36 -15.92 -5.75
C ASP A 30 -1.93 -15.40 -5.91
N ASN A 31 -1.78 -14.17 -6.40
CA ASN A 31 -0.49 -13.56 -6.72
C ASN A 31 -0.22 -12.29 -5.89
N LYS A 32 -1.12 -11.97 -4.94
CA LYS A 32 -1.15 -10.68 -4.26
C LYS A 32 0.16 -10.37 -3.56
N ASN A 33 0.66 -11.32 -2.77
CA ASN A 33 1.88 -11.13 -1.99
C ASN A 33 3.08 -10.86 -2.90
N GLU A 34 3.16 -11.56 -4.02
CA GLU A 34 4.22 -11.40 -5.01
C GLU A 34 4.18 -10.03 -5.67
N ARG A 35 2.99 -9.60 -6.12
CA ARG A 35 2.79 -8.32 -6.80
C ARG A 35 2.89 -7.12 -5.85
N HIS A 36 2.75 -7.35 -4.54
CA HIS A 36 2.95 -6.35 -3.50
C HIS A 36 4.37 -6.30 -2.92
N ASP A 37 5.27 -7.16 -3.39
CA ASP A 37 6.68 -7.11 -2.99
C ASP A 37 7.37 -5.93 -3.67
N PHE A 38 7.68 -4.90 -2.87
CA PHE A 38 8.34 -3.69 -3.38
C PHE A 38 9.71 -3.98 -4.02
N THR A 39 10.38 -5.05 -3.61
CA THR A 39 11.69 -5.43 -4.17
C THR A 39 11.57 -5.97 -5.58
N ARG A 40 10.36 -6.29 -6.04
CA ARG A 40 10.05 -6.87 -7.35
C ARG A 40 9.42 -5.88 -8.32
N ILE A 41 9.42 -4.59 -7.99
CA ILE A 41 8.92 -3.55 -8.91
C ILE A 41 9.63 -3.60 -10.27
N TRP A 42 10.92 -3.90 -10.29
CA TRP A 42 11.70 -4.01 -11.53
C TRP A 42 11.34 -5.26 -12.36
N ASP A 43 10.82 -6.32 -11.73
CA ASP A 43 10.34 -7.52 -12.43
C ASP A 43 9.05 -7.23 -13.21
N PHE A 44 8.11 -6.55 -12.54
CA PHE A 44 6.77 -6.30 -13.09
C PHE A 44 6.68 -5.03 -13.93
N GLY A 45 7.55 -4.05 -13.66
CA GLY A 45 7.59 -2.75 -14.32
C GLY A 45 7.57 -2.84 -15.86
N PRO A 46 8.43 -3.64 -16.51
CA PRO A 46 8.43 -3.77 -17.98
C PRO A 46 7.10 -4.29 -18.54
N GLY A 47 6.48 -5.28 -17.90
CA GLY A 47 5.20 -5.84 -18.33
C GLY A 47 4.04 -4.86 -18.16
N ILE A 48 4.06 -4.06 -17.10
CA ILE A 48 3.08 -3.00 -16.87
C ILE A 48 3.29 -1.86 -17.88
N ALA A 49 4.54 -1.43 -18.11
CA ALA A 49 4.87 -0.39 -19.09
C ALA A 49 4.42 -0.77 -20.51
N ALA A 50 4.60 -2.04 -20.90
CA ALA A 50 4.15 -2.53 -22.20
C ALA A 50 2.62 -2.45 -22.39
N ARG A 51 1.84 -2.54 -21.31
CA ARG A 51 0.37 -2.57 -21.35
C ARG A 51 -0.28 -1.20 -21.06
N PHE A 52 0.32 -0.43 -20.18
CA PHE A 52 -0.28 0.79 -19.60
C PHE A 52 0.64 2.02 -19.72
N GLY A 53 1.80 1.88 -20.35
CA GLY A 53 2.82 2.93 -20.45
C GLY A 53 3.50 3.24 -19.11
N GLU A 54 4.37 4.24 -19.13
CA GLU A 54 5.06 4.71 -17.92
C GLU A 54 4.08 5.20 -16.85
N GLU A 55 2.93 5.74 -17.25
CA GLU A 55 1.88 6.20 -16.35
C GLU A 55 1.31 5.04 -15.52
N GLY A 56 1.10 3.87 -16.14
CA GLY A 56 0.68 2.67 -15.43
C GLY A 56 1.73 2.13 -14.46
N VAL A 57 3.03 2.28 -14.76
CA VAL A 57 4.09 1.93 -13.81
C VAL A 57 4.06 2.85 -12.59
N ARG A 58 3.83 4.15 -12.80
CA ARG A 58 3.65 5.12 -11.69
C ARG A 58 2.42 4.79 -10.86
N GLU A 59 1.33 4.37 -11.50
CA GLU A 59 0.11 3.94 -10.80
C GLU A 59 0.36 2.68 -9.96
N TYR A 60 1.08 1.70 -10.50
CA TYR A 60 1.46 0.50 -9.75
C TYR A 60 2.27 0.85 -8.49
N ILE A 61 3.30 1.70 -8.61
CA ILE A 61 4.11 2.14 -7.47
C ILE A 61 3.25 2.90 -6.45
N GLU A 62 2.34 3.76 -6.91
CA GLU A 62 1.43 4.49 -6.01
C GLU A 62 0.50 3.55 -5.24
N HIS A 63 -0.07 2.55 -5.92
CA HIS A 63 -0.91 1.55 -5.27
C HIS A 63 -0.16 0.87 -4.11
N LEU A 64 1.08 0.41 -4.35
CA LEU A 64 1.94 -0.17 -3.30
C LEU A 64 2.19 0.80 -2.15
N ARG A 65 2.48 2.07 -2.45
CA ARG A 65 2.71 3.12 -1.45
C ARG A 65 1.50 3.33 -0.54
N VAL A 66 0.31 3.47 -1.13
CA VAL A 66 -0.95 3.70 -0.41
C VAL A 66 -1.26 2.52 0.50
N ASP A 67 -1.05 1.30 0.00
CA ASP A 67 -1.34 0.09 0.76
C ASP A 67 -0.38 -0.13 1.92
N MET A 68 0.91 0.12 1.70
CA MET A 68 1.93 0.14 2.75
C MET A 68 1.58 1.16 3.83
N GLU A 69 1.27 2.40 3.44
CA GLU A 69 0.94 3.48 4.37
C GLU A 69 -0.28 3.12 5.24
N ARG A 70 -1.35 2.61 4.62
CA ARG A 70 -2.57 2.18 5.33
C ARG A 70 -2.29 1.00 6.27
N LYS A 71 -1.49 0.02 5.83
CA LYS A 71 -1.13 -1.14 6.66
C LYS A 71 -0.33 -0.70 7.89
N PHE A 72 0.70 0.13 7.72
CA PHE A 72 1.47 0.63 8.86
C PHE A 72 0.68 1.56 9.76
N LYS A 73 -0.19 2.42 9.21
CA LYS A 73 -1.08 3.25 10.03
C LYS A 73 -2.00 2.39 10.90
N LYS A 74 -2.58 1.33 10.34
CA LYS A 74 -3.42 0.37 11.09
C LYS A 74 -2.61 -0.32 12.20
N LEU A 75 -1.43 -0.85 11.89
CA LEU A 75 -0.59 -1.54 12.86
C LEU A 75 -0.13 -0.60 13.99
N ARG A 76 0.31 0.61 13.65
CA ARG A 76 0.68 1.64 14.65
C ARG A 76 -0.47 1.96 15.59
N HIS A 77 -1.70 2.06 15.06
CA HIS A 77 -2.87 2.30 15.90
C HIS A 77 -3.21 1.09 16.77
N GLN A 78 -3.20 -0.12 16.20
CA GLN A 78 -3.52 -1.37 16.88
C GLN A 78 -2.57 -1.67 18.05
N TYR A 79 -1.29 -1.34 17.90
CA TYR A 79 -0.27 -1.62 18.92
C TYR A 79 0.16 -0.37 19.69
N LYS A 80 -0.55 0.75 19.55
CA LYS A 80 -0.19 2.03 20.17
C LYS A 80 -0.02 1.87 21.68
N ASP A 81 -1.04 1.34 22.34
CA ASP A 81 -1.09 1.29 23.81
C ASP A 81 -0.09 0.26 24.34
N ALA A 82 0.01 -0.92 23.72
CA ALA A 82 1.00 -1.94 24.08
C ALA A 82 2.45 -1.45 23.92
N MET A 83 2.73 -0.68 22.86
CA MET A 83 4.04 -0.04 22.67
C MET A 83 4.30 1.02 23.75
N GLN A 84 3.29 1.83 24.09
CA GLN A 84 3.40 2.84 25.13
C GLN A 84 3.61 2.22 26.53
N GLU A 85 2.86 1.17 26.86
CA GLU A 85 3.01 0.42 28.11
C GLU A 85 4.41 -0.18 28.23
N ALA A 86 4.93 -0.80 27.17
CA ALA A 86 6.30 -1.33 27.15
C ALA A 86 7.34 -0.21 27.33
N GLN A 87 7.16 0.93 26.66
CA GLN A 87 8.05 2.09 26.81
C GLN A 87 8.04 2.65 28.24
N ILE A 88 6.88 2.70 28.91
CA ILE A 88 6.77 3.11 30.31
C ILE A 88 7.46 2.09 31.23
N TYR A 89 7.18 0.79 31.04
CA TYR A 89 7.75 -0.28 31.86
C TYR A 89 9.29 -0.28 31.85
N PHE A 90 9.90 -0.04 30.68
CA PHE A 90 11.36 0.04 30.53
C PHE A 90 11.95 1.44 30.78
N GLY A 91 11.16 2.41 31.24
CA GLY A 91 11.63 3.77 31.56
C GLY A 91 12.05 4.60 30.35
N ILE A 92 11.59 4.25 29.14
CA ILE A 92 11.83 4.99 27.89
C ILE A 92 10.86 6.17 27.77
N ALA A 93 9.64 6.04 28.29
CA ALA A 93 8.62 7.09 28.32
C ALA A 93 8.09 7.31 29.75
N ALA A 94 7.68 8.54 30.04
CA ALA A 94 6.95 8.84 31.27
C ALA A 94 5.48 8.42 31.13
N LYS A 95 4.88 8.00 32.24
CA LYS A 95 3.43 7.86 32.32
C LYS A 95 2.84 9.27 32.43
N GLU A 96 2.03 9.68 31.46
CA GLU A 96 1.27 10.93 31.59
C GLU A 96 0.27 10.75 32.75
N GLU A 97 0.32 11.66 33.73
CA GLU A 97 -0.52 11.68 34.94
C GLU A 97 -1.97 12.10 34.66
#